data_AF-A0A8H7XSF3-F1
#
_entry.id   AF-A0A8H7XSF3-F1
#
_cell.length_a   1.000
_cell.length_b   1.000
_cell.length_c   1.000
_cell.angle_alpha   90.00
_cell.angle_beta   90.00
_cell.angle_gamma   90.00
#
_symmetry.space_group_name_H-M   'P 1'
#
loop_
_entity.id
_entity.type
_entity.pdbx_description
1 polymer ?
#
loop_
_entity_poly.entity_id
_entity_poly.type
_entity_poly.pdbx_seq_one_letter_code
_entity_poly.pdbx_strand_id
1 'polypeptide(L)'
;MNHKILNSPNPDTNELPTSLPNGAGARLVLLGEQIPLMSMGSREWWPTAVSDKVRSKLLRRIVNEGLLLPILLSICISLVSEIYTTTALPADEEPKRQVTGKRRVRLTYGQSPISDFGIVKGSTRVVDRDRLAYYNMDDDEFLMGQDPEDHYRIFIKERHGEYYLDLGMFTFNFCMVVQASPYCVNGLPDLDVVPCFFETKEIANSAVDTKLFKSQQRFSILRDERVSGLVRSSEVEYCECHDQPILHAMIDEIAGRKCSSWEKEIFLTFLSTSVVIMRSNMQSRAYSKFPKEPSIGIEFDPGESDLTNDEDGEQEAFKNYLTKWGKRLKRGKITADRWDAAFEKWRKMPHEARIRMGAAKSSEK
;
A
#
# COMPACT_ATOMS: atom_id res chain seq x y z
N MET A 1 -18.98 -4.16 11.88
CA MET A 1 -17.68 -3.62 12.35
C MET A 1 -17.80 -2.74 13.60
N ASN A 2 -18.95 -2.12 13.89
CA ASN A 2 -19.17 -1.33 15.12
C ASN A 2 -19.46 -2.22 16.35
N HIS A 3 -18.58 -3.17 16.65
CA HIS A 3 -18.72 -4.07 17.81
C HIS A 3 -17.60 -3.83 18.81
N LYS A 4 -17.88 -4.08 20.08
CA LYS A 4 -16.87 -4.09 21.15
C LYS A 4 -15.91 -5.27 20.96
N ILE A 5 -14.62 -5.05 21.15
CA ILE A 5 -13.59 -6.10 21.14
C ILE A 5 -13.49 -6.70 22.55
N LEU A 6 -13.71 -8.01 22.67
CA LEU A 6 -13.77 -8.70 23.96
C LEU A 6 -12.45 -9.33 24.40
N ASN A 7 -11.60 -9.73 23.46
CA ASN A 7 -10.28 -10.29 23.76
C ASN A 7 -9.18 -9.22 23.72
N SER A 8 -7.92 -9.66 23.84
CA SER A 8 -6.74 -8.79 23.93
C SER A 8 -5.77 -9.01 22.76
N PRO A 9 -6.15 -8.66 21.50
CA PRO A 9 -5.31 -8.85 20.31
C PRO A 9 -4.11 -7.89 20.24
N ASN A 10 -3.44 -7.61 21.37
CA ASN A 10 -2.30 -6.71 21.49
C ASN A 10 -1.04 -7.28 20.81
N PRO A 11 -0.23 -6.45 20.13
CA PRO A 11 0.90 -6.87 19.28
C PRO A 11 1.85 -7.86 19.95
N ASP A 12 2.27 -7.58 21.19
CA ASP A 12 3.31 -8.31 21.93
C ASP A 12 2.80 -9.48 22.77
N THR A 13 1.55 -9.90 22.57
CA THR A 13 1.08 -11.12 23.19
C THR A 13 1.81 -12.30 22.52
N ASN A 14 2.43 -13.18 23.32
CA ASN A 14 2.97 -14.47 22.84
C ASN A 14 1.84 -15.44 22.43
N GLU A 15 0.65 -14.92 22.14
CA GLU A 15 -0.49 -15.68 21.67
C GLU A 15 -0.19 -16.20 20.26
N LEU A 16 -0.33 -17.52 20.11
CA LEU A 16 -0.20 -18.14 18.81
C LEU A 16 -1.40 -17.75 17.93
N PRO A 17 -1.20 -17.53 16.62
CA PRO A 17 -2.32 -17.32 15.69
C PRO A 17 -3.35 -18.43 15.82
N THR A 18 -4.63 -18.06 15.78
CA THR A 18 -5.73 -19.02 15.80
C THR A 18 -5.80 -19.71 14.45
N SER A 19 -5.85 -21.05 14.45
CA SER A 19 -6.12 -21.84 13.24
C SER A 19 -7.59 -21.74 12.90
N LEU A 20 -7.90 -21.30 11.69
CA LEU A 20 -9.26 -21.08 11.21
C LEU A 20 -9.79 -22.31 10.45
N PRO A 21 -11.11 -22.43 10.25
CA PRO A 21 -11.71 -23.58 9.57
C PRO A 21 -11.19 -23.82 8.13
N ASN A 22 -10.74 -22.76 7.47
CA ASN A 22 -10.15 -22.83 6.12
C ASN A 22 -8.66 -23.23 6.12
N GLY A 23 -8.07 -23.51 7.30
CA GLY A 23 -6.66 -23.88 7.47
C GLY A 23 -5.69 -22.69 7.53
N ALA A 24 -6.16 -21.46 7.39
CA ALA A 24 -5.32 -20.27 7.57
C ALA A 24 -5.10 -19.97 9.06
N GLY A 25 -3.95 -19.38 9.40
CA GLY A 25 -3.71 -18.79 10.72
C GLY A 25 -3.98 -17.29 10.69
N ALA A 26 -4.62 -16.76 11.74
CA ALA A 26 -4.79 -15.33 11.91
C ALA A 26 -4.82 -14.92 13.39
N ARG A 27 -4.57 -13.64 13.66
CA ARG A 27 -4.87 -13.04 14.95
C ARG A 27 -6.38 -12.80 15.05
N LEU A 28 -7.01 -13.46 16.02
CA LEU A 28 -8.45 -13.42 16.21
C LEU A 28 -8.87 -12.15 16.95
N VAL A 29 -9.94 -11.51 16.46
CA VAL A 29 -10.63 -10.40 17.12
C VAL A 29 -12.05 -10.87 17.46
N LEU A 30 -12.35 -11.00 18.75
CA LEU A 30 -13.67 -11.41 19.22
C LEU A 30 -14.60 -10.19 19.26
N LEU A 31 -15.64 -10.22 18.44
CA LEU A 31 -16.65 -9.16 18.35
C LEU A 31 -17.80 -9.48 19.30
N GLY A 32 -18.00 -8.59 20.29
CA GLY A 32 -19.11 -8.62 21.23
C GLY A 32 -20.30 -7.78 20.76
N GLU A 33 -21.00 -7.17 21.71
CA GLU A 33 -22.16 -6.33 21.42
C GLU A 33 -21.84 -5.13 20.50
N GLN A 34 -22.82 -4.72 19.71
CA GLN A 34 -22.73 -3.50 18.91
C GLN A 34 -22.64 -2.26 19.81
N ILE A 35 -21.80 -1.32 19.39
CA ILE A 35 -21.61 -0.03 20.04
C ILE A 35 -21.89 1.12 19.06
N PRO A 36 -22.13 2.34 19.56
CA PRO A 36 -22.24 3.52 18.70
C PRO A 36 -20.97 3.73 17.85
N LEU A 37 -21.14 4.17 16.59
CA LEU A 37 -20.02 4.42 15.68
C LEU A 37 -19.00 5.42 16.26
N MET A 38 -19.49 6.42 17.01
CA MET A 38 -18.67 7.43 17.67
C MET A 38 -17.78 6.86 18.80
N SER A 39 -18.11 5.67 19.29
CA SER A 39 -17.31 4.97 20.30
C SER A 39 -16.16 4.17 19.69
N MET A 40 -16.07 4.00 18.36
CA MET A 40 -14.95 3.29 17.74
C MET A 40 -13.62 3.99 18.04
N GLY A 41 -12.58 3.21 18.35
CA GLY A 41 -11.27 3.74 18.77
C GLY A 41 -11.19 4.21 20.22
N SER A 42 -12.31 4.20 20.97
CA SER A 42 -12.34 4.54 22.39
C SER A 42 -12.06 3.34 23.30
N ARG A 43 -11.89 3.59 24.60
CA ARG A 43 -11.78 2.54 25.63
C ARG A 43 -13.04 1.68 25.75
N GLU A 44 -14.20 2.19 25.35
CA GLU A 44 -15.43 1.41 25.27
C GLU A 44 -15.35 0.35 24.17
N TRP A 45 -14.80 0.75 23.00
CA TRP A 45 -14.64 -0.14 21.85
C TRP A 45 -13.64 -1.26 22.10
N TRP A 46 -12.47 -0.95 22.68
CA TRP A 46 -11.47 -1.97 23.01
C TRP A 46 -10.84 -1.67 24.38
N PRO A 47 -11.45 -2.19 25.47
CA PRO A 47 -11.02 -1.87 26.84
C PRO A 47 -9.67 -2.46 27.21
N THR A 48 -9.28 -3.58 26.60
CA THR A 48 -8.08 -4.35 26.96
C THR A 48 -6.84 -3.98 26.11
N ALA A 49 -6.93 -2.91 25.30
CA ALA A 49 -5.79 -2.38 24.57
C ALA A 49 -4.72 -1.87 25.57
N VAL A 50 -3.45 -2.24 25.36
CA VAL A 50 -2.34 -1.81 26.24
C VAL A 50 -2.13 -0.29 26.24
N SER A 51 -2.51 0.40 25.17
CA SER A 51 -2.43 1.85 25.06
C SER A 51 -3.44 2.40 24.03
N ASP A 52 -3.68 3.71 24.09
CA ASP A 52 -4.52 4.39 23.10
C ASP A 52 -3.87 4.38 21.70
N LYS A 53 -2.53 4.32 21.60
CA LYS A 53 -1.81 4.16 20.33
C LYS A 53 -2.10 2.82 19.66
N VAL A 54 -1.99 1.72 20.41
CA VAL A 54 -2.32 0.36 19.91
C VAL A 54 -3.78 0.28 19.48
N ARG A 55 -4.67 0.90 20.27
CA ARG A 55 -6.09 0.97 19.92
C ARG A 55 -6.31 1.70 18.60
N SER A 56 -5.71 2.88 18.43
CA SER A 56 -5.81 3.67 17.20
C SER A 56 -5.21 2.96 15.98
N LYS A 57 -4.07 2.27 16.16
CA LYS A 57 -3.43 1.50 15.09
C LYS A 57 -4.30 0.31 14.66
N LEU A 58 -4.83 -0.48 15.59
CA LEU A 58 -5.73 -1.58 15.26
C LEU A 58 -6.99 -1.05 14.55
N LEU A 59 -7.58 0.05 15.03
CA LEU A 59 -8.72 0.67 14.34
C LEU A 59 -8.36 1.00 12.90
N ARG A 60 -7.22 1.68 12.68
CA ARG A 60 -6.77 2.03 11.33
C ARG A 60 -6.52 0.80 10.46
N ARG A 61 -5.99 -0.30 11.01
CA ARG A 61 -5.86 -1.55 10.24
C ARG A 61 -7.23 -2.04 9.78
N ILE A 62 -8.18 -2.16 10.70
CA ILE A 62 -9.54 -2.66 10.43
C ILE A 62 -10.29 -1.78 9.41
N VAL A 63 -10.27 -0.46 9.57
CA VAL A 63 -11.01 0.44 8.66
C VAL A 63 -10.38 0.56 7.27
N ASN A 64 -9.09 0.23 7.14
CA ASN A 64 -8.41 0.18 5.85
C ASN A 64 -8.46 -1.22 5.20
N GLU A 65 -9.11 -2.21 5.84
CA GLU A 65 -9.32 -3.51 5.22
C GLU A 65 -10.35 -3.46 4.09
N GLY A 66 -10.07 -4.22 3.04
CA GLY A 66 -10.93 -4.30 1.86
C GLY A 66 -10.82 -3.07 0.97
N LEU A 67 -11.63 -3.04 -0.10
CA LEU A 67 -11.77 -1.93 -1.05
C LEU A 67 -10.48 -1.41 -1.72
N LEU A 68 -9.35 -2.11 -1.56
CA LEU A 68 -8.06 -1.70 -2.12
C LEU A 68 -8.15 -1.49 -3.63
N LEU A 69 -8.71 -2.45 -4.37
CA LEU A 69 -8.89 -2.31 -5.82
C LEU A 69 -9.76 -1.09 -6.22
N PRO A 70 -10.98 -0.90 -5.67
CA PRO A 70 -11.76 0.32 -5.86
C PRO A 70 -10.95 1.62 -5.70
N ILE A 71 -10.16 1.72 -4.62
CA ILE A 71 -9.34 2.91 -4.31
C ILE A 71 -8.22 3.10 -5.33
N LEU A 72 -7.45 2.04 -5.64
CA LEU A 72 -6.33 2.16 -6.58
C LEU A 72 -6.81 2.48 -7.99
N LEU A 73 -7.94 1.89 -8.42
CA LEU A 73 -8.52 2.15 -9.72
C LEU A 73 -9.09 3.56 -9.84
N SER A 74 -9.76 4.07 -8.79
CA SER A 74 -10.25 5.45 -8.76
C SER A 74 -9.10 6.45 -8.90
N ILE A 75 -7.99 6.22 -8.19
CA ILE A 75 -6.77 7.02 -8.30
C ILE A 75 -6.24 6.99 -9.74
N CYS A 76 -6.04 5.80 -10.32
CA CYS A 76 -5.49 5.68 -11.66
C CYS A 76 -6.35 6.37 -12.72
N ILE A 77 -7.68 6.19 -12.70
CA ILE A 77 -8.59 6.83 -13.66
C ILE A 77 -8.59 8.35 -13.46
N SER A 78 -8.59 8.84 -12.22
CA SER A 78 -8.54 10.29 -11.94
C SER A 78 -7.25 10.94 -12.47
N LEU A 79 -6.11 10.24 -12.41
CA LEU A 79 -4.85 10.70 -12.98
C LEU A 79 -4.92 10.77 -14.50
N VAL A 80 -5.52 9.77 -15.17
CA VAL A 80 -5.71 9.81 -16.62
C VAL A 80 -6.59 10.99 -17.01
N SER A 81 -7.74 11.12 -16.35
CA SER A 81 -8.74 12.18 -16.53
C SER A 81 -8.17 13.59 -16.45
N GLU A 82 -7.40 13.88 -15.40
CA GLU A 82 -7.02 15.27 -15.09
C GLU A 82 -5.58 15.63 -15.49
N ILE A 83 -4.70 14.64 -15.70
CA ILE A 83 -3.28 14.89 -16.06
C ILE A 83 -3.00 14.49 -17.52
N TYR A 84 -3.45 13.31 -17.94
CA TYR A 84 -3.05 12.72 -19.23
C TYR A 84 -4.00 12.99 -20.40
N THR A 85 -5.11 13.69 -20.15
CA THR A 85 -5.98 14.27 -21.21
C THR A 85 -5.39 15.47 -21.91
N THR A 86 -4.23 15.96 -21.45
CA THR A 86 -3.72 17.26 -21.90
C THR A 86 -3.14 17.27 -23.31
N THR A 87 -3.06 16.12 -23.99
CA THR A 87 -2.49 16.02 -25.33
C THR A 87 -3.51 15.88 -26.46
N ALA A 88 -3.34 16.79 -27.44
CA ALA A 88 -3.94 16.80 -28.77
C ALA A 88 -5.28 17.55 -28.93
N LEU A 89 -5.36 18.79 -28.43
CA LEU A 89 -6.18 19.77 -29.14
C LEU A 89 -5.29 20.53 -30.13
N PRO A 90 -5.73 20.67 -31.40
CA PRO A 90 -5.13 21.58 -32.38
C PRO A 90 -4.94 23.00 -31.81
N ALA A 91 -3.95 23.74 -32.29
CA ALA A 91 -3.62 25.06 -31.73
C ALA A 91 -4.76 26.09 -31.83
N ASP A 92 -5.63 25.88 -32.82
CA ASP A 92 -6.83 26.63 -33.20
C ASP A 92 -8.08 26.21 -32.44
N GLU A 93 -8.10 25.07 -31.76
CA GLU A 93 -9.21 24.67 -30.92
C GLU A 93 -9.00 25.16 -29.48
N GLU A 94 -9.94 25.95 -28.96
CA GLU A 94 -9.98 26.22 -27.53
C GLU A 94 -10.39 24.95 -26.78
N PRO A 95 -9.62 24.55 -25.76
CA PRO A 95 -10.04 23.45 -24.90
C PRO A 95 -11.36 23.79 -24.23
N LYS A 96 -12.44 23.17 -24.71
CA LYS A 96 -13.75 23.27 -24.06
C LYS A 96 -13.71 22.85 -22.58
N ARG A 97 -12.71 22.04 -22.16
CA ARG A 97 -12.71 21.31 -20.88
C ARG A 97 -11.38 21.19 -20.14
N GLN A 98 -10.26 21.70 -20.65
CA GLN A 98 -9.05 21.74 -19.82
C GLN A 98 -9.14 22.94 -18.88
N VAL A 99 -9.41 22.69 -17.60
CA VAL A 99 -9.42 23.80 -16.63
C VAL A 99 -8.02 24.39 -16.43
N THR A 100 -6.97 23.63 -16.77
CA THR A 100 -5.60 24.14 -16.91
C THR A 100 -5.39 25.00 -18.16
N GLY A 101 -6.41 25.20 -19.00
CA GLY A 101 -6.29 25.71 -20.37
C GLY A 101 -5.38 24.80 -21.21
N LYS A 102 -4.69 25.35 -22.21
CA LYS A 102 -3.75 24.61 -23.09
C LYS A 102 -2.52 24.01 -22.38
N ARG A 103 -2.40 24.15 -21.05
CA ARG A 103 -1.22 23.72 -20.30
C ARG A 103 -1.20 22.20 -20.17
N ARG A 104 -0.14 21.60 -20.70
CA ARG A 104 0.16 20.18 -20.53
C ARG A 104 0.85 19.95 -19.19
N VAL A 105 0.21 19.18 -18.33
CA VAL A 105 0.80 18.67 -17.09
C VAL A 105 1.06 17.18 -17.30
N ARG A 106 2.24 16.71 -16.91
CA ARG A 106 2.61 15.28 -16.97
C ARG A 106 3.36 14.93 -15.71
N LEU A 107 3.12 13.72 -15.21
CA LEU A 107 3.89 13.21 -14.09
C LEU A 107 5.29 12.83 -14.54
N THR A 108 6.25 13.10 -13.68
CA THR A 108 7.65 12.72 -13.83
C THR A 108 8.14 12.07 -12.54
N TYR A 109 9.04 11.10 -12.67
CA TYR A 109 9.83 10.62 -11.54
C TYR A 109 11.27 11.08 -11.75
N GLY A 110 11.75 11.97 -10.87
CA GLY A 110 12.96 12.74 -11.13
C GLY A 110 12.83 13.54 -12.43
N GLN A 111 13.73 13.28 -13.39
CA GLN A 111 13.71 13.94 -14.71
C GLN A 111 13.02 13.09 -15.79
N SER A 112 12.59 11.87 -15.48
CA SER A 112 11.99 10.96 -16.44
C SER A 112 10.47 11.11 -16.47
N PRO A 113 9.85 11.27 -17.65
CA PRO A 113 8.41 11.20 -17.76
C PRO A 113 7.89 9.79 -17.47
N ILE A 114 6.74 9.72 -16.81
CA ILE A 114 6.01 8.46 -16.67
C ILE A 114 5.44 8.09 -18.05
N SER A 115 5.75 6.88 -18.49
CA SER A 115 5.41 6.31 -19.81
C SER A 115 4.24 5.32 -19.77
N ASP A 116 3.93 4.82 -18.58
CA ASP A 116 2.81 3.95 -18.29
C ASP A 116 2.54 3.92 -16.78
N PHE A 117 1.31 3.66 -16.39
CA PHE A 117 0.95 3.29 -15.01
C PHE A 117 -0.38 2.54 -15.02
N GLY A 118 -0.62 1.81 -13.94
CA GLY A 118 -1.88 1.11 -13.76
C GLY A 118 -1.83 0.19 -12.55
N ILE A 119 -2.62 -0.89 -12.60
CA ILE A 119 -2.78 -1.81 -11.47
C ILE A 119 -2.00 -3.09 -11.74
N VAL A 120 -1.30 -3.57 -10.72
CA VAL A 120 -0.78 -4.93 -10.67
C VAL A 120 -1.55 -5.72 -9.62
N LYS A 121 -2.12 -6.85 -10.04
CA LYS A 121 -2.71 -7.86 -9.16
C LYS A 121 -1.67 -8.90 -8.83
N GLY A 122 -1.65 -9.36 -7.58
CA GLY A 122 -0.76 -10.42 -7.14
C GLY A 122 -1.07 -10.90 -5.74
N SER A 123 -0.10 -11.58 -5.14
CA SER A 123 -0.18 -11.99 -3.74
C SER A 123 0.97 -11.44 -2.92
N THR A 124 0.74 -11.24 -1.63
CA THR A 124 1.73 -10.78 -0.66
C THR A 124 2.03 -11.86 0.37
N ARG A 125 3.29 -11.96 0.81
CA ARG A 125 3.68 -12.90 1.84
C ARG A 125 3.46 -12.28 3.21
N VAL A 126 2.42 -12.75 3.90
CA VAL A 126 2.07 -12.28 5.25
C VAL A 126 2.10 -13.46 6.21
N VAL A 127 2.75 -13.27 7.36
CA VAL A 127 2.76 -14.27 8.44
C VAL A 127 1.45 -14.22 9.21
N ASP A 128 1.01 -15.37 9.72
CA ASP A 128 -0.31 -15.52 10.34
C ASP A 128 -0.59 -14.53 11.48
N ARG A 129 0.42 -14.16 12.27
CA ARG A 129 0.28 -13.18 13.37
C ARG A 129 -0.08 -11.77 12.92
N ASP A 130 0.20 -11.44 11.66
CA ASP A 130 -0.06 -10.13 11.05
C ASP A 130 -1.37 -10.12 10.28
N ARG A 131 -2.03 -11.26 10.10
CA ARG A 131 -3.39 -11.35 9.53
C ARG A 131 -4.43 -11.12 10.63
N LEU A 132 -5.56 -10.53 10.27
CA LEU A 132 -6.73 -10.42 11.16
C LEU A 132 -7.83 -11.37 10.70
N ALA A 133 -8.53 -11.94 11.68
CA ALA A 133 -9.82 -12.59 11.48
C ALA A 133 -10.75 -12.16 12.60
N TYR A 134 -12.03 -12.07 12.29
CA TYR A 134 -13.05 -11.64 13.24
C TYR A 134 -14.01 -12.79 13.49
N TYR A 135 -14.44 -12.94 14.73
CA TYR A 135 -15.49 -13.88 15.09
C TYR A 135 -16.64 -13.10 15.72
N ASN A 136 -17.79 -13.12 15.05
CA ASN A 136 -19.01 -12.50 15.53
C ASN A 136 -19.76 -13.47 16.43
N MET A 137 -19.82 -13.17 17.74
CA MET A 137 -20.50 -14.05 18.69
C MET A 137 -22.02 -14.06 18.52
N ASP A 138 -22.61 -13.00 17.97
CA ASP A 138 -24.06 -12.92 17.79
C ASP A 138 -24.54 -13.89 16.69
N ASP A 139 -23.76 -14.01 15.62
CA ASP A 139 -24.08 -14.82 14.45
C ASP A 139 -23.36 -16.19 14.43
N ASP A 140 -22.41 -16.41 15.34
CA ASP A 140 -21.50 -17.58 15.35
C ASP A 140 -20.72 -17.75 14.03
N GLU A 141 -20.31 -16.62 13.43
CA GLU A 141 -19.64 -16.61 12.12
C GLU A 141 -18.23 -16.02 12.17
N PHE A 142 -17.33 -16.63 11.40
CA PHE A 142 -16.01 -16.08 11.12
C PHE A 142 -16.05 -15.17 9.90
N LEU A 143 -15.54 -13.95 10.06
CA LEU A 143 -15.26 -13.03 8.98
C LEU A 143 -13.75 -12.95 8.79
N MET A 144 -13.29 -13.28 7.59
CA MET A 144 -11.89 -13.13 7.23
C MET A 144 -11.56 -11.66 7.02
N GLY A 145 -10.40 -11.21 7.52
CA GLY A 145 -9.83 -9.93 7.12
C GLY A 145 -9.34 -9.96 5.68
N GLN A 146 -8.49 -9.00 5.32
CA GLN A 146 -7.96 -8.89 3.96
C GLN A 146 -7.21 -10.15 3.53
N ASP A 147 -7.49 -10.65 2.32
CA ASP A 147 -6.81 -11.81 1.75
C ASP A 147 -5.46 -11.40 1.15
N PRO A 148 -4.32 -11.90 1.67
CA PRO A 148 -3.01 -11.62 1.09
C PRO A 148 -2.83 -12.22 -0.31
N GLU A 149 -3.63 -13.20 -0.73
CA GLU A 149 -3.58 -13.76 -2.08
C GLU A 149 -4.34 -12.91 -3.12
N ASP A 150 -5.14 -11.93 -2.68
CA ASP A 150 -5.86 -10.96 -3.53
C ASP A 150 -5.39 -9.52 -3.24
N HIS A 151 -4.11 -9.26 -3.52
CA HIS A 151 -3.47 -7.98 -3.25
C HIS A 151 -3.20 -7.16 -4.51
N TYR A 152 -3.23 -5.84 -4.38
CA TYR A 152 -3.13 -4.90 -5.50
C TYR A 152 -2.13 -3.79 -5.20
N ARG A 153 -1.35 -3.39 -6.21
CA ARG A 153 -0.47 -2.20 -6.17
C ARG A 153 -0.67 -1.35 -7.40
N ILE A 154 -0.28 -0.09 -7.33
CA ILE A 154 -0.12 0.75 -8.53
C ILE A 154 1.30 0.54 -9.05
N PHE A 155 1.46 0.11 -10.29
CA PHE A 155 2.76 0.14 -10.94
C PHE A 155 2.94 1.45 -11.70
N ILE A 156 4.16 1.98 -11.69
CA ILE A 156 4.55 3.20 -12.38
C ILE A 156 5.75 2.88 -13.24
N LYS A 157 5.67 3.16 -14.55
CA LYS A 157 6.73 2.86 -15.50
C LYS A 157 7.32 4.13 -16.11
N GLU A 158 8.62 4.29 -15.95
CA GLU A 158 9.41 5.28 -16.68
C GLU A 158 10.23 4.59 -17.80
N ARG A 159 11.00 5.38 -18.55
CA ARG A 159 11.86 4.87 -19.64
C ARG A 159 12.85 3.78 -19.20
N HIS A 160 13.38 3.89 -17.98
CA HIS A 160 14.47 3.05 -17.47
C HIS A 160 14.07 2.20 -16.26
N GLY A 161 12.78 2.10 -15.95
CA GLY A 161 12.39 1.64 -14.63
C GLY A 161 10.90 1.38 -14.44
N GLU A 162 10.65 0.59 -13.42
CA GLU A 162 9.33 0.34 -12.88
C GLU A 162 9.40 0.50 -11.36
N TYR A 163 8.35 1.07 -10.80
CA TYR A 163 8.19 1.37 -9.37
C TYR A 163 6.81 0.89 -8.95
N TYR A 164 6.63 0.63 -7.66
CA TYR A 164 5.33 0.22 -7.12
C TYR A 164 4.92 1.08 -5.94
N LEU A 165 3.65 1.45 -5.92
CA LEU A 165 3.00 2.11 -4.80
C LEU A 165 1.98 1.15 -4.19
N ASP A 166 2.20 0.82 -2.92
CA ASP A 166 1.36 -0.07 -2.14
C ASP A 166 0.68 0.74 -1.02
N LEU A 167 -0.64 0.69 -0.99
CA LEU A 167 -1.47 1.38 0.01
C LEU A 167 -2.21 0.39 0.93
N GLY A 168 -2.01 -0.92 0.74
CA GLY A 168 -2.77 -1.97 1.44
C GLY A 168 -1.96 -2.73 2.49
N MET A 169 -0.62 -2.75 2.41
CA MET A 169 0.20 -3.56 3.31
C MET A 169 0.07 -3.22 4.81
N PHE A 170 -0.41 -2.01 5.15
CA PHE A 170 -0.63 -1.61 6.54
C PHE A 170 -1.65 -2.48 7.27
N THR A 171 -2.65 -3.04 6.57
CA THR A 171 -3.62 -3.97 7.17
C THR A 171 -2.94 -5.24 7.67
N PHE A 172 -1.82 -5.61 7.05
CA PHE A 172 -0.92 -6.71 7.44
C PHE A 172 0.23 -6.26 8.35
N ASN A 173 0.01 -5.21 9.16
CA ASN A 173 0.99 -4.67 10.09
C ASN A 173 2.32 -4.19 9.45
N PHE A 174 2.33 -3.92 8.14
CA PHE A 174 3.48 -3.30 7.49
C PHE A 174 3.39 -1.77 7.66
N CYS A 175 3.97 -1.28 8.75
CA CYS A 175 3.65 0.02 9.33
C CYS A 175 4.34 1.22 8.68
N MET A 176 4.60 1.15 7.37
CA MET A 176 5.14 2.27 6.60
C MET A 176 4.04 3.32 6.38
N VAL A 177 4.33 4.56 6.77
CA VAL A 177 3.40 5.68 6.65
C VAL A 177 4.09 6.90 6.03
N VAL A 178 3.30 7.77 5.41
CA VAL A 178 3.76 9.07 4.89
C VAL A 178 3.02 10.18 5.62
N GLN A 179 3.74 11.25 5.97
CA GLN A 179 3.14 12.45 6.53
C GLN A 179 2.20 13.11 5.50
N ALA A 180 0.91 13.18 5.82
CA ALA A 180 -0.13 13.54 4.87
C ALA A 180 -0.53 15.02 4.93
N SER A 181 -0.35 15.71 6.06
CA SER A 181 -0.81 17.09 6.26
C SER A 181 -0.42 18.07 5.14
N PRO A 182 0.81 18.03 4.57
CA PRO A 182 1.18 18.92 3.46
C PRO A 182 0.38 18.71 2.15
N TYR A 183 -0.28 17.56 2.03
CA TYR A 183 -1.08 17.15 0.87
C TYR A 183 -2.59 17.28 1.11
N CYS A 184 -3.03 17.49 2.35
CA CYS A 184 -4.43 17.64 2.75
C CYS A 184 -4.98 19.03 2.40
N VAL A 185 -5.14 19.29 1.10
CA VAL A 185 -5.68 20.53 0.53
C VAL A 185 -6.96 20.26 -0.24
N ASN A 186 -7.69 21.33 -0.61
CA ASN A 186 -8.85 21.25 -1.50
C ASN A 186 -9.98 20.31 -1.01
N GLY A 187 -10.28 20.37 0.30
CA GLY A 187 -11.39 19.61 0.91
C GLY A 187 -11.03 18.19 1.37
N LEU A 188 -9.76 17.79 1.26
CA LEU A 188 -9.27 16.60 1.94
C LEU A 188 -9.29 16.80 3.48
N PRO A 189 -9.63 15.75 4.25
CA PRO A 189 -9.55 15.81 5.70
C PRO A 189 -8.10 16.03 6.15
N ASP A 190 -7.92 16.75 7.25
CA ASP A 190 -6.60 16.92 7.85
C ASP A 190 -6.18 15.59 8.48
N LEU A 191 -5.14 14.97 7.90
CA LEU A 191 -4.60 13.69 8.32
C LEU A 191 -3.12 13.89 8.59
N ASP A 192 -2.66 13.46 9.76
CA ASP A 192 -1.24 13.55 10.12
C ASP A 192 -0.40 12.61 9.24
N VAL A 193 -0.82 11.35 9.15
CA VAL A 193 -0.13 10.29 8.43
C VAL A 193 -1.10 9.38 7.70
N VAL A 194 -0.67 8.79 6.58
CA VAL A 194 -1.41 7.78 5.83
C VAL A 194 -0.54 6.57 5.51
N PRO A 195 -1.10 5.34 5.51
CA PRO A 195 -0.43 4.15 5.01
C PRO A 195 0.07 4.32 3.58
N CYS A 196 1.36 4.09 3.37
CA CYS A 196 1.95 4.18 2.04
C CYS A 196 3.34 3.54 2.03
N PHE A 197 3.56 2.65 1.07
CA PHE A 197 4.87 2.09 0.78
C PHE A 197 5.20 2.28 -0.69
N PHE A 198 6.32 2.95 -0.96
CA PHE A 198 6.82 3.17 -2.31
C PHE A 198 8.07 2.33 -2.54
N GLU A 199 7.92 1.32 -3.38
CA GLU A 199 8.99 0.40 -3.77
C GLU A 199 9.84 1.03 -4.88
N THR A 200 11.07 1.37 -4.55
CA THR A 200 12.06 1.89 -5.51
C THR A 200 12.87 0.77 -6.16
N LYS A 201 13.60 1.08 -7.22
CA LYS A 201 14.51 0.12 -7.88
C LYS A 201 15.53 -0.47 -6.90
N GLU A 202 16.00 0.32 -5.95
CA GLU A 202 16.98 -0.12 -4.94
C GLU A 202 16.36 -1.19 -4.04
N ILE A 203 15.09 -1.05 -3.69
CA ILE A 203 14.33 -1.99 -2.88
C ILE A 203 13.98 -3.24 -3.70
N ALA A 204 13.48 -3.08 -4.93
CA ALA A 204 13.16 -4.18 -5.84
C ALA A 204 14.36 -5.09 -6.13
N ASN A 205 15.57 -4.51 -6.24
CA ASN A 205 16.82 -5.25 -6.43
C ASN A 205 17.32 -5.95 -5.15
N SER A 206 16.68 -5.71 -4.01
CA SER A 206 16.98 -6.43 -2.79
C SER A 206 16.31 -7.82 -2.81
N ALA A 207 16.98 -8.82 -2.24
CA ALA A 207 16.41 -10.16 -2.10
C ALA A 207 15.23 -10.22 -1.11
N VAL A 208 14.91 -9.11 -0.44
CA VAL A 208 13.82 -8.99 0.51
C VAL A 208 12.50 -8.80 -0.23
N ASP A 209 12.46 -7.95 -1.26
CA ASP A 209 11.21 -7.57 -1.91
C ASP A 209 10.66 -8.64 -2.87
N THR A 210 11.54 -9.37 -3.58
CA THR A 210 11.14 -10.58 -4.34
C THR A 210 10.47 -11.66 -3.48
N LYS A 211 10.56 -11.55 -2.15
CA LYS A 211 9.86 -12.44 -1.21
C LYS A 211 8.56 -11.85 -0.64
N LEU A 212 8.32 -10.55 -0.78
CA LEU A 212 7.16 -9.87 -0.23
C LEU A 212 5.97 -9.92 -1.18
N PHE A 213 6.14 -9.66 -2.47
CA PHE A 213 5.04 -9.66 -3.44
C PHE A 213 5.31 -10.50 -4.68
N LYS A 214 4.29 -11.23 -5.10
CA LYS A 214 4.29 -12.06 -6.31
C LYS A 214 3.25 -11.54 -7.29
N SER A 215 3.72 -10.80 -8.29
CA SER A 215 2.88 -10.31 -9.39
C SER A 215 2.26 -11.47 -10.16
N GLN A 216 0.97 -11.36 -10.48
CA GLN A 216 0.21 -12.34 -11.27
C GLN A 216 -0.31 -11.72 -12.57
N GLN A 217 -0.90 -10.53 -12.51
CA GLN A 217 -1.51 -9.85 -13.65
C GLN A 217 -1.27 -8.34 -13.61
N ARG A 218 -1.22 -7.70 -14.78
CA ARG A 218 -0.95 -6.26 -14.93
C ARG A 218 -1.95 -5.63 -15.88
N PHE A 219 -2.45 -4.46 -15.49
CA PHE A 219 -3.47 -3.71 -16.22
C PHE A 219 -2.99 -2.27 -16.40
N SER A 220 -2.59 -1.90 -17.62
CA SER A 220 -2.20 -0.53 -17.95
C SER A 220 -3.44 0.35 -18.06
N ILE A 221 -3.66 1.20 -17.07
CA ILE A 221 -4.81 2.12 -17.06
C ILE A 221 -4.56 3.31 -18.00
N LEU A 222 -3.31 3.77 -18.10
CA LEU A 222 -2.95 4.86 -19.01
C LEU A 222 -3.19 4.49 -20.50
N ARG A 223 -3.07 3.21 -20.85
CA ARG A 223 -3.22 2.73 -22.24
C ARG A 223 -4.53 2.00 -22.48
N ASP A 224 -5.41 1.94 -21.50
CA ASP A 224 -6.72 1.31 -21.66
C ASP A 224 -7.60 2.20 -22.56
N GLU A 225 -8.02 1.65 -23.69
CA GLU A 225 -8.84 2.36 -24.68
C GLU A 225 -10.21 2.74 -24.11
N ARG A 226 -10.75 1.93 -23.18
CA ARG A 226 -12.03 2.21 -22.53
C ARG A 226 -11.91 3.46 -21.66
N VAL A 227 -10.85 3.54 -20.86
CA VAL A 227 -10.56 4.74 -20.04
C VAL A 227 -10.35 5.96 -20.93
N SER A 228 -9.58 5.81 -22.01
CA SER A 228 -9.38 6.89 -22.97
C SER A 228 -10.69 7.34 -23.63
N GLY A 229 -11.61 6.40 -23.90
CA GLY A 229 -12.95 6.67 -24.42
C GLY A 229 -13.81 7.45 -23.42
N LEU A 230 -13.94 6.94 -22.19
CA LEU A 230 -14.70 7.56 -21.09
C LEU A 230 -14.28 9.02 -20.86
N VAL A 231 -12.97 9.22 -20.81
CA VAL A 231 -12.37 10.52 -20.53
C VAL A 231 -12.56 11.52 -21.69
N ARG A 232 -12.76 11.03 -22.92
CA ARG A 232 -13.11 11.88 -24.07
C ARG A 232 -14.60 12.20 -24.14
N SER A 233 -15.46 11.28 -23.69
CA SER A 233 -16.92 11.40 -23.82
C SER A 233 -17.60 12.17 -22.70
N SER A 234 -17.08 12.13 -21.46
CA SER A 234 -17.76 12.76 -20.31
C SER A 234 -17.88 14.28 -20.50
N GLU A 235 -19.11 14.78 -20.69
CA GLU A 235 -19.33 16.17 -21.06
C GLU A 235 -19.40 17.15 -19.89
N VAL A 236 -19.87 16.68 -18.73
CA VAL A 236 -20.22 17.55 -17.60
C VAL A 236 -19.83 16.92 -16.27
N GLU A 237 -20.05 15.62 -16.07
CA GLU A 237 -19.72 14.90 -14.83
C GLU A 237 -19.18 13.50 -15.16
N TYR A 238 -18.09 13.09 -14.51
CA TYR A 238 -17.63 11.70 -14.61
C TYR A 238 -18.62 10.80 -13.86
N CYS A 239 -18.84 9.57 -14.34
CA CYS A 239 -19.78 8.59 -13.78
C CYS A 239 -21.27 8.83 -14.11
N GLU A 240 -21.57 9.37 -15.30
CA GLU A 240 -22.93 9.29 -15.83
C GLU A 240 -23.39 7.83 -15.93
N CYS A 241 -24.71 7.60 -15.88
CA CYS A 241 -25.28 6.24 -15.90
C CYS A 241 -24.81 5.40 -17.12
N HIS A 242 -24.43 6.06 -18.22
CA HIS A 242 -23.93 5.43 -19.44
C HIS A 242 -22.51 4.87 -19.31
N ASP A 243 -21.67 5.42 -18.41
CA ASP A 243 -20.28 5.00 -18.23
C ASP A 243 -20.14 3.81 -17.26
N GLN A 244 -21.14 3.62 -16.39
CA GLN A 244 -21.12 2.61 -15.33
C GLN A 244 -20.90 1.17 -15.84
N PRO A 245 -21.51 0.70 -16.95
CA PRO A 245 -21.27 -0.66 -17.43
C PRO A 245 -19.80 -0.93 -17.78
N ILE A 246 -19.12 0.06 -18.37
CA ILE A 246 -17.70 -0.04 -18.72
C ILE A 246 -16.85 -0.10 -17.44
N LEU A 247 -17.11 0.81 -16.50
CA LEU A 247 -16.42 0.88 -15.22
C LEU A 247 -16.63 -0.39 -14.37
N HIS A 248 -17.85 -0.94 -14.37
CA HIS A 248 -18.17 -2.21 -13.70
C HIS A 248 -17.46 -3.40 -14.35
N ALA A 249 -17.40 -3.45 -15.69
CA ALA A 249 -16.68 -4.50 -16.39
C ALA A 249 -15.17 -4.43 -16.12
N MET A 250 -14.60 -3.22 -16.06
CA MET A 250 -13.20 -3.00 -15.75
C MET A 250 -12.83 -3.51 -14.34
N ILE A 251 -13.60 -3.13 -13.32
CA ILE A 251 -13.29 -3.58 -11.95
C ILE A 251 -13.47 -5.10 -11.79
N ASP A 252 -14.47 -5.70 -12.44
CA ASP A 252 -14.66 -7.15 -12.46
C ASP A 252 -13.47 -7.87 -13.12
N GLU A 253 -12.99 -7.34 -14.25
CA GLU A 253 -11.84 -7.87 -14.98
C GLU A 253 -10.56 -7.83 -14.13
N ILE A 254 -10.26 -6.67 -13.53
CA ILE A 254 -9.05 -6.50 -12.72
C ILE A 254 -9.14 -7.37 -11.45
N ALA A 255 -10.33 -7.49 -10.86
CA ALA A 255 -10.56 -8.36 -9.72
C ALA A 255 -10.44 -9.85 -10.10
N GLY A 256 -10.56 -10.21 -11.38
CA GLY A 256 -10.64 -11.61 -11.82
C GLY A 256 -11.88 -12.34 -11.30
N ARG A 257 -12.90 -11.60 -10.84
CA ARG A 257 -14.17 -12.09 -10.31
C ARG A 257 -15.27 -11.05 -10.53
N LYS A 258 -16.52 -11.47 -10.42
CA LYS A 258 -17.64 -10.53 -10.36
C LYS A 258 -17.63 -9.82 -9.00
N CYS A 259 -17.32 -8.53 -8.99
CA CYS A 259 -17.45 -7.68 -7.81
C CYS A 259 -18.93 -7.55 -7.42
N SER A 260 -19.16 -7.46 -6.11
CA SER A 260 -20.49 -7.20 -5.57
C SER A 260 -21.03 -5.84 -6.00
N SER A 261 -22.35 -5.66 -5.97
CA SER A 261 -22.97 -4.37 -6.28
C SER A 261 -22.47 -3.26 -5.35
N TRP A 262 -22.25 -3.58 -4.07
CA TRP A 262 -21.71 -2.65 -3.09
C TRP A 262 -20.28 -2.22 -3.41
N GLU A 263 -19.38 -3.15 -3.75
CA GLU A 263 -18.00 -2.80 -4.16
C GLU A 263 -17.98 -1.85 -5.36
N LYS A 264 -18.89 -2.07 -6.33
CA LYS A 264 -19.03 -1.24 -7.53
C LYS A 264 -19.56 0.15 -7.21
N GLU A 265 -20.56 0.26 -6.35
CA GLU A 265 -21.11 1.54 -5.90
C GLU A 265 -20.07 2.37 -5.13
N ILE A 266 -19.32 1.72 -4.23
CA ILE A 266 -18.22 2.36 -3.49
C ILE A 266 -17.10 2.80 -4.43
N PHE A 267 -16.75 1.98 -5.43
CA PHE A 267 -15.79 2.37 -6.45
C PHE A 267 -16.22 3.64 -7.20
N LEU A 268 -17.48 3.73 -7.65
CA LEU A 268 -17.99 4.93 -8.32
C LEU A 268 -17.96 6.16 -7.40
N THR A 269 -18.23 5.98 -6.11
CA THR A 269 -18.13 7.04 -5.10
C THR A 269 -16.68 7.54 -4.99
N PHE A 270 -15.71 6.63 -4.82
CA PHE A 270 -14.29 6.99 -4.75
C PHE A 270 -13.80 7.64 -6.04
N LEU A 271 -14.25 7.17 -7.21
CA LEU A 271 -13.89 7.75 -8.50
C LEU A 271 -14.34 9.20 -8.62
N SER A 272 -15.60 9.48 -8.32
CA SER A 272 -16.15 10.85 -8.35
C SER A 272 -15.34 11.78 -7.43
N THR A 273 -15.12 11.37 -6.17
CA THR A 273 -14.33 12.15 -5.20
C THR A 273 -12.88 12.35 -5.66
N SER A 274 -12.22 11.30 -6.17
CA SER A 274 -10.82 11.36 -6.64
C SER A 274 -10.66 12.33 -7.80
N VAL A 275 -11.59 12.31 -8.76
CA VAL A 275 -11.60 13.23 -9.90
C VAL A 275 -11.77 14.68 -9.44
N VAL A 276 -12.73 14.96 -8.55
CA VAL A 276 -12.97 16.32 -8.04
C VAL A 276 -11.74 16.87 -7.30
N ILE A 277 -11.11 16.06 -6.44
CA ILE A 277 -9.91 16.46 -5.70
C ILE A 277 -8.74 16.69 -6.66
N MET A 278 -8.52 15.78 -7.61
CA MET A 278 -7.43 15.91 -8.58
C MET A 278 -7.62 17.17 -9.46
N ARG A 279 -8.84 17.40 -9.93
CA ARG A 279 -9.22 18.61 -10.68
C ARG A 279 -8.92 19.87 -9.88
N SER A 280 -9.37 19.92 -8.63
CA SER A 280 -9.15 21.07 -7.74
C SER A 280 -7.66 21.31 -7.48
N ASN A 281 -6.85 20.24 -7.33
CA ASN A 281 -5.40 20.32 -7.23
C ASN A 281 -4.75 20.87 -8.50
N MET A 282 -5.24 20.48 -9.69
CA MET A 282 -4.71 20.98 -10.96
C MET A 282 -5.08 22.45 -11.19
N GLN A 283 -6.31 22.85 -10.86
CA GLN A 283 -6.81 24.22 -10.98
C GLN A 283 -6.07 25.19 -10.05
N SER A 284 -6.02 24.86 -8.77
CA SER A 284 -5.36 25.67 -7.73
C SER A 284 -3.83 25.61 -7.80
N ARG A 285 -3.29 24.66 -8.58
CA ARG A 285 -1.86 24.31 -8.62
C ARG A 285 -1.30 23.99 -7.24
N ALA A 286 -2.13 23.44 -6.34
CA ALA A 286 -1.69 23.14 -4.98
C ALA A 286 -0.48 22.19 -4.96
N TYR A 287 -0.36 21.32 -5.98
CA TYR A 287 0.78 20.43 -6.15
C TYR A 287 2.15 21.12 -6.23
N SER A 288 2.22 22.41 -6.59
CA SER A 288 3.50 23.14 -6.62
C SER A 288 4.00 23.51 -5.23
N LYS A 289 3.16 23.36 -4.20
CA LYS A 289 3.50 23.60 -2.79
C LYS A 289 3.79 22.30 -2.03
N PHE A 290 3.54 21.14 -2.65
CA PHE A 290 3.82 19.86 -2.01
C PHE A 290 5.32 19.71 -1.75
N PRO A 291 5.71 19.01 -0.68
CA PRO A 291 7.10 18.67 -0.42
C PRO A 291 7.74 17.98 -1.64
N LYS A 292 9.00 18.29 -1.92
CA LYS A 292 9.75 17.62 -3.01
C LYS A 292 9.93 16.13 -2.73
N GLU A 293 10.12 15.79 -1.46
CA GLU A 293 10.25 14.42 -0.97
C GLU A 293 9.24 14.22 0.16
N PRO A 294 8.46 13.12 0.12
CA PRO A 294 7.55 12.81 1.21
C PRO A 294 8.32 12.43 2.47
N SER A 295 7.85 12.92 3.63
CA SER A 295 8.35 12.43 4.92
C SER A 295 7.77 11.04 5.16
N ILE A 296 8.64 10.04 5.27
CA ILE A 296 8.29 8.63 5.49
C ILE A 296 8.58 8.30 6.95
N GLY A 297 7.62 7.65 7.61
CA GLY A 297 7.75 7.17 8.98
C GLY A 297 7.42 5.69 9.09
N ILE A 298 7.78 5.12 10.24
CA ILE A 298 7.35 3.78 10.65
C ILE A 298 6.50 3.94 11.90
N GLU A 299 5.31 3.36 11.88
CA GLU A 299 4.42 3.35 13.02
C GLU A 299 4.64 2.11 13.90
N PHE A 300 5.58 2.24 14.84
CA PHE A 300 5.94 1.21 15.79
C PHE A 300 4.83 0.89 16.80
N ASP A 301 4.73 -0.39 17.16
CA ASP A 301 3.98 -0.79 18.34
C ASP A 301 4.72 -0.34 19.63
N PRO A 302 4.00 -0.07 20.75
CA PRO A 302 4.64 0.30 22.00
C PRO A 302 5.63 -0.79 22.44
N GLY A 303 6.90 -0.41 22.65
CA GLY A 303 7.98 -1.34 22.99
C GLY A 303 8.89 -1.71 21.82
N GLU A 304 8.47 -1.48 20.57
CA GLU A 304 9.34 -1.69 19.39
C GLU A 304 10.31 -0.52 19.15
N SER A 305 10.03 0.68 19.70
CA SER A 305 10.83 1.88 19.46
C SER A 305 12.27 1.78 19.98
N ASP A 306 12.49 1.01 21.05
CA ASP A 306 13.81 0.88 21.70
C ASP A 306 14.78 0.02 20.90
N LEU A 307 14.29 -0.72 19.90
CA LEU A 307 15.12 -1.58 19.06
C LEU A 307 15.95 -0.79 18.04
N THR A 308 15.50 0.39 17.62
CA THR A 308 16.14 1.11 16.51
C THR A 308 17.58 1.58 16.79
N ASN A 309 17.90 1.99 18.02
CA ASN A 309 19.25 2.48 18.33
C ASN A 309 20.33 1.37 18.38
N ASP A 310 19.97 0.14 18.79
CA ASP A 310 20.91 -0.99 18.84
C ASP A 310 20.81 -1.90 17.60
N GLU A 311 19.64 -1.98 16.94
CA GLU A 311 19.45 -2.77 15.71
C GLU A 311 20.00 -2.08 14.47
N ASP A 312 20.14 -0.76 14.42
CA ASP A 312 20.76 -0.06 13.28
C ASP A 312 22.18 -0.61 13.01
N GLY A 313 22.95 -0.85 14.08
CA GLY A 313 24.27 -1.47 13.98
C GLY A 313 24.23 -2.93 13.49
N GLU A 314 23.22 -3.70 13.90
CA GLU A 314 23.09 -5.09 13.47
C GLU A 314 22.56 -5.22 12.03
N GLN A 315 21.58 -4.40 11.65
CA GLN A 315 21.02 -4.35 10.29
C GLN A 315 22.06 -3.84 9.30
N GLU A 316 22.82 -2.81 9.64
CA GLU A 316 23.94 -2.35 8.82
C GLU A 316 25.02 -3.43 8.71
N ALA A 317 25.36 -4.10 9.82
CA ALA A 317 26.29 -5.22 9.83
C ALA A 317 25.80 -6.39 8.95
N PHE A 318 24.52 -6.72 9.01
CA PHE A 318 23.90 -7.76 8.20
C PHE A 318 23.90 -7.41 6.71
N LYS A 319 23.53 -6.18 6.36
CA LYS A 319 23.57 -5.66 4.98
C LYS A 319 24.99 -5.71 4.41
N ASN A 320 25.99 -5.31 5.20
CA ASN A 320 27.40 -5.38 4.83
C ASN A 320 27.86 -6.83 4.62
N TYR A 321 27.46 -7.74 5.53
CA TYR A 321 27.74 -9.17 5.43
C TYR A 321 27.12 -9.78 4.16
N LEU A 322 25.81 -9.57 3.92
CA LEU A 322 25.12 -10.04 2.72
C LEU A 322 25.72 -9.49 1.44
N THR A 323 26.06 -8.20 1.42
CA THR A 323 26.70 -7.57 0.25
C THR A 323 28.06 -8.22 -0.05
N LYS A 324 28.85 -8.54 0.99
CA LYS A 324 30.15 -9.21 0.85
C LYS A 324 29.99 -10.62 0.27
N TRP A 325 29.06 -11.40 0.79
CA TRP A 325 28.80 -12.77 0.30
C TRP A 325 28.16 -12.78 -1.09
N GLY A 326 27.23 -11.86 -1.36
CA GLY A 326 26.64 -11.66 -2.69
C GLY A 326 27.67 -11.32 -3.75
N LYS A 327 28.64 -10.45 -3.44
CA LYS A 327 29.78 -10.16 -4.34
C LYS A 327 30.65 -11.40 -4.59
N ARG A 328 30.84 -12.27 -3.59
CA ARG A 328 31.61 -13.52 -3.75
C ARG A 328 30.88 -14.54 -4.62
N LEU A 329 29.57 -14.71 -4.44
CA LEU A 329 28.77 -15.61 -5.28
C LEU A 329 28.75 -15.12 -6.73
N LYS A 330 28.48 -13.83 -6.97
CA LYS A 330 28.47 -13.25 -8.33
C LYS A 330 29.81 -13.42 -9.06
N ARG A 331 30.92 -13.47 -8.32
CA ARG A 331 32.27 -13.74 -8.86
C ARG A 331 32.60 -15.23 -9.01
N GLY A 332 31.67 -16.14 -8.71
CA GLY A 332 31.89 -17.59 -8.73
C GLY A 332 32.86 -18.09 -7.66
N LYS A 333 33.19 -17.28 -6.63
CA LYS A 333 34.16 -17.65 -5.58
C LYS A 333 33.58 -18.59 -4.52
N ILE A 334 32.27 -18.77 -4.51
CA ILE A 334 31.52 -19.64 -3.61
C ILE A 334 30.34 -20.26 -4.36
N THR A 335 29.81 -21.36 -3.86
CA THR A 335 28.57 -21.99 -4.35
C THR A 335 27.34 -21.43 -3.62
N ALA A 336 26.14 -21.70 -4.14
CA ALA A 336 24.87 -21.32 -3.50
C ALA A 336 24.74 -21.97 -2.11
N ASP A 337 24.98 -23.28 -2.00
CA ASP A 337 24.91 -23.99 -0.70
C ASP A 337 25.84 -23.38 0.36
N ARG A 338 27.02 -22.89 -0.07
CA ARG A 338 27.99 -22.25 0.81
C ARG A 338 27.55 -20.85 1.23
N TRP A 339 26.78 -20.15 0.40
CA TRP A 339 26.09 -18.92 0.83
C TRP A 339 25.06 -19.27 1.90
N ASP A 340 24.18 -20.22 1.64
CA ASP A 340 23.08 -20.56 2.57
C ASP A 340 23.62 -21.01 3.93
N ALA A 341 24.67 -21.83 3.95
CA ALA A 341 25.35 -22.21 5.17
C ALA A 341 25.98 -21.00 5.90
N ALA A 342 26.54 -20.03 5.17
CA ALA A 342 27.10 -18.82 5.74
C ALA A 342 26.03 -17.89 6.31
N PHE A 343 24.83 -17.89 5.73
CA PHE A 343 23.67 -17.16 6.20
C PHE A 343 23.13 -17.76 7.50
N GLU A 344 22.92 -19.08 7.52
CA GLU A 344 22.48 -19.81 8.72
C GLU A 344 23.49 -19.73 9.86
N LYS A 345 24.79 -19.73 9.53
CA LYS A 345 25.84 -19.50 10.52
C LYS A 345 25.74 -18.10 11.14
N TRP A 346 25.51 -17.07 10.33
CA TRP A 346 25.38 -15.69 10.81
C TRP A 346 24.16 -15.51 11.72
N ARG A 347 23.00 -16.09 11.35
CA ARG A 347 21.77 -16.08 12.19
C ARG A 347 21.97 -16.67 13.58
N LYS A 348 22.85 -17.65 13.71
CA LYS A 348 23.14 -18.35 14.98
C LYS A 348 24.18 -17.62 15.85
N MET A 349 24.78 -16.52 15.38
CA MET A 349 25.79 -15.79 16.14
C MET A 349 25.16 -14.89 17.20
N PRO A 350 25.80 -14.73 18.38
CA PRO A 350 25.42 -13.70 19.35
C PRO A 350 25.43 -12.30 18.71
N HIS A 351 24.58 -11.40 19.19
CA HIS A 351 24.40 -10.03 18.66
C HIS A 351 25.73 -9.27 18.47
N GLU A 352 26.58 -9.22 19.49
CA GLU A 352 27.88 -8.54 19.42
C GLU A 352 28.81 -9.10 18.32
N ALA A 353 28.77 -10.42 18.09
CA ALA A 353 29.56 -11.07 17.06
C ALA A 353 29.04 -10.75 15.66
N ARG A 354 27.72 -10.61 15.49
CA ARG A 354 27.09 -10.16 14.24
C ARG A 354 27.52 -8.75 13.88
N ILE A 355 27.45 -7.81 14.83
CA ILE A 355 27.89 -6.42 14.65
C ILE A 355 29.37 -6.37 14.26
N ARG A 356 30.26 -7.04 15.01
CA ARG A 356 31.70 -7.04 14.71
C ARG A 356 32.02 -7.60 13.32
N MET A 357 31.30 -8.64 12.91
CA MET A 357 31.52 -9.29 11.61
C MET A 357 31.08 -8.41 10.43
N GLY A 358 30.01 -7.63 10.58
CA GLY A 358 29.56 -6.70 9.55
C GLY A 358 30.32 -5.37 9.53
N ALA A 359 30.88 -4.94 10.66
CA ALA A 359 31.73 -3.75 10.78
C ALA A 359 33.17 -3.96 10.25
N ALA A 360 33.62 -5.21 10.11
CA ALA A 360 34.93 -5.54 9.58
C ALA A 360 35.03 -5.09 8.10
N LYS A 361 35.52 -3.86 7.88
CA LYS A 361 35.78 -3.28 6.56
C LYS A 361 36.54 -4.29 5.70
N SER A 362 36.14 -4.39 4.44
CA SER A 362 36.84 -5.12 3.38
C SER A 362 38.25 -4.52 3.16
N SER A 363 39.20 -4.85 4.03
CA SER A 363 40.62 -4.52 3.88
C SER A 363 41.36 -5.44 2.93
N GLU A 364 40.68 -6.41 2.31
CA GLU A 364 41.21 -7.17 1.17
C GLU A 364 41.15 -6.30 -0.09
N LYS A 365 42.24 -5.55 -0.33
CA LYS A 365 42.61 -5.04 -1.66
C LYS A 365 43.12 -6.18 -2.52
#